data_AF-A0A8T4T372-F1
#
_entry.id   AF-A0A8T4T372-F1
#
_cell.length_a   1.000
_cell.length_b   1.000
_cell.length_c   1.000
_cell.angle_alpha   90.00
_cell.angle_beta   90.00
_cell.angle_gamma   90.00
#
_symmetry.space_group_name_H-M   'P 1'
#
loop_
_entity.id
_entity.type
_entity.pdbx_description
1 polymer ?
#
loop_
_entity_poly.entity_id
_entity_poly.type
_entity_poly.pdbx_seq_one_letter_code
_entity_poly.pdbx_strand_id
1 'polypeptide(L)'
;MTEEEHSSHAQREAEKQKREEEKRQQQELAQAAQSRKNYFWIAASCLAFVLFAIVIIVMMRNQPEMYTDREVHWHALIDLNICGKKVDLPCENHGDGIVHGQQFCGATLMHHHFDNTAHIEGVIVKKEDIALGKFFDKIGVPFDRDKILDKKNGDLCDGQPGVLKMYVNNQPRDDFRDYIPLSTPDARRQVVKFVFEPQGGMPALETSNANVTETEESIETNETEQTSSSRLTENASTENLSTEILERV
;
A
#
# COMPACT_ATOMS: atom_id res chain seq x y z
N MET A 1 -7.11 -106.08 21.60
CA MET A 1 -7.31 -104.74 21.04
C MET A 1 -8.65 -104.74 20.38
N THR A 2 -9.60 -104.06 21.00
CA THR A 2 -11.04 -104.12 20.70
C THR A 2 -11.42 -103.08 19.65
N GLU A 3 -12.43 -103.35 18.82
CA GLU A 3 -12.95 -102.41 17.80
C GLU A 3 -13.33 -101.04 18.39
N GLU A 4 -13.64 -100.97 19.70
CA GLU A 4 -13.89 -99.73 20.43
C GLU A 4 -12.66 -98.80 20.51
N GLU A 5 -11.43 -99.33 20.62
CA GLU A 5 -10.22 -98.51 20.67
C GLU A 5 -9.93 -97.83 19.31
N HIS A 6 -10.23 -98.53 18.20
CA HIS A 6 -10.08 -97.97 16.85
C HIS A 6 -11.09 -96.84 16.57
N SER A 7 -12.31 -96.93 17.09
CA SER A 7 -13.34 -95.89 16.95
C SER A 7 -12.98 -94.59 17.70
N SER A 8 -12.43 -94.72 18.91
CA SER A 8 -12.02 -93.58 19.75
C SER A 8 -10.88 -92.74 19.14
N HIS A 9 -9.90 -93.41 18.51
CA HIS A 9 -8.80 -92.72 17.84
C HIS A 9 -9.28 -91.89 16.64
N ALA A 10 -10.16 -92.45 15.81
CA ALA A 10 -10.72 -91.78 14.65
C ALA A 10 -11.55 -90.54 15.03
N GLN A 11 -12.35 -90.62 16.10
CA GLN A 11 -13.11 -89.47 16.62
C GLN A 11 -12.19 -88.35 17.13
N ARG A 12 -11.10 -88.71 17.82
CA ARG A 12 -10.11 -87.74 18.32
C ARG A 12 -9.35 -87.04 17.20
N GLU A 13 -9.02 -87.76 16.13
CA GLU A 13 -8.38 -87.17 14.93
C GLU A 13 -9.33 -86.24 14.17
N ALA A 14 -10.60 -86.63 14.01
CA ALA A 14 -11.62 -85.78 13.37
C ALA A 14 -11.85 -84.49 14.18
N GLU A 15 -11.89 -84.56 15.51
CA GLU A 15 -12.01 -83.37 16.36
C GLU A 15 -10.78 -82.47 16.26
N LYS A 16 -9.57 -83.04 16.21
CA LYS A 16 -8.34 -82.27 16.03
C LYS A 16 -8.34 -81.53 14.69
N GLN A 17 -8.72 -82.19 13.61
CA GLN A 17 -8.83 -81.59 12.28
C GLN A 17 -9.86 -80.46 12.26
N LYS A 18 -11.03 -80.66 12.86
CA LYS A 18 -12.06 -79.61 12.97
C LYS A 18 -11.55 -78.38 13.73
N ARG A 19 -10.86 -78.58 14.87
CA ARG A 19 -10.27 -77.47 15.65
C ARG A 19 -9.16 -76.75 14.88
N GLU A 20 -8.37 -77.46 14.08
CA GLU A 20 -7.35 -76.85 13.22
C GLU A 20 -7.98 -76.06 12.08
N GLU A 21 -9.05 -76.56 11.47
CA GLU A 21 -9.80 -75.85 10.43
C GLU A 21 -10.50 -74.60 10.98
N GLU A 22 -11.15 -74.69 12.14
CA GLU A 22 -11.76 -73.53 12.82
C GLU A 22 -10.71 -72.46 13.15
N LYS A 23 -9.51 -72.86 13.62
CA LYS A 23 -8.40 -71.93 13.85
C LYS A 23 -7.91 -71.28 12.57
N ARG A 24 -7.80 -72.04 11.48
CA ARG A 24 -7.41 -71.50 10.16
C ARG A 24 -8.45 -70.50 9.65
N GLN A 25 -9.73 -70.83 9.72
CA GLN A 25 -10.82 -69.92 9.36
C GLN A 25 -10.80 -68.64 10.22
N GLN A 26 -10.60 -68.76 11.53
CA GLN A 26 -10.46 -67.58 12.41
C GLN A 26 -9.23 -66.73 12.07
N GLN A 27 -8.10 -67.37 11.76
CA GLN A 27 -6.89 -66.66 11.33
C GLN A 27 -7.09 -65.95 9.99
N GLU A 28 -7.72 -66.60 9.01
CA GLU A 28 -8.04 -66.00 7.70
C GLU A 28 -9.01 -64.83 7.84
N LEU A 29 -10.05 -64.96 8.68
CA LEU A 29 -10.97 -63.86 8.99
C LEU A 29 -10.27 -62.70 9.71
N ALA A 30 -9.38 -62.99 10.67
CA ALA A 30 -8.60 -61.98 11.38
C ALA A 30 -7.62 -61.25 10.44
N GLN A 31 -6.92 -61.99 9.58
CA GLN A 31 -6.05 -61.42 8.55
C GLN A 31 -6.84 -60.56 7.55
N ALA A 32 -8.01 -61.03 7.11
CA ALA A 32 -8.90 -60.28 6.21
C ALA A 32 -9.53 -59.04 6.88
N ALA A 33 -9.76 -59.06 8.18
CA ALA A 33 -10.21 -57.89 8.94
C ALA A 33 -9.08 -56.88 9.11
N GLN A 34 -7.87 -57.36 9.39
CA GLN A 34 -6.68 -56.51 9.52
C GLN A 34 -6.31 -55.84 8.19
N SER A 35 -6.36 -56.56 7.07
CA SER A 35 -6.10 -55.98 5.75
C SER A 35 -7.12 -54.90 5.38
N ARG A 36 -8.42 -55.12 5.66
CA ARG A 36 -9.47 -54.11 5.49
C ARG A 36 -9.21 -52.84 6.30
N LYS A 37 -8.75 -52.97 7.55
CA LYS A 37 -8.37 -51.82 8.38
C LYS A 37 -7.21 -51.05 7.77
N ASN A 38 -6.19 -51.75 7.24
CA ASN A 38 -5.06 -51.10 6.58
C ASN A 38 -5.50 -50.35 5.31
N TYR A 39 -6.35 -50.95 4.46
CA TYR A 39 -6.89 -50.29 3.28
C TYR A 39 -7.72 -49.06 3.63
N PHE A 40 -8.53 -49.12 4.69
CA PHE A 40 -9.29 -47.97 5.17
C PHE A 40 -8.38 -46.80 5.55
N TRP A 41 -7.31 -47.05 6.32
CA TRP A 41 -6.36 -46.00 6.71
C TRP A 41 -5.58 -45.43 5.52
N ILE A 42 -5.21 -46.26 4.55
CA ILE A 42 -4.58 -45.80 3.30
C ILE A 42 -5.52 -44.88 2.54
N ALA A 43 -6.78 -45.28 2.33
CA ALA A 43 -7.78 -44.48 1.63
C ALA A 43 -8.07 -43.16 2.36
N ALA A 44 -8.21 -43.20 3.69
CA ALA A 44 -8.41 -42.00 4.51
C ALA A 44 -7.22 -41.04 4.41
N SER A 45 -5.99 -41.57 4.44
CA SER A 45 -4.77 -40.78 4.28
C SER A 45 -4.71 -40.12 2.90
N CYS A 46 -4.95 -40.87 1.82
CA CYS A 46 -5.00 -40.31 0.46
C CYS A 46 -6.04 -39.20 0.33
N LEU A 47 -7.25 -39.40 0.89
CA LEU A 47 -8.28 -38.37 0.90
C LEU A 47 -7.84 -37.11 1.65
N ALA A 48 -7.21 -37.26 2.82
CA ALA A 48 -6.69 -36.15 3.60
C ALA A 48 -5.62 -35.35 2.82
N PHE A 49 -4.71 -36.04 2.13
CA PHE A 49 -3.70 -35.38 1.29
C PHE A 49 -4.31 -34.61 0.10
N VAL A 50 -5.33 -35.18 -0.54
CA VAL A 50 -6.05 -34.50 -1.63
C VAL A 50 -6.74 -33.25 -1.12
N LEU A 51 -7.44 -33.33 0.02
CA LEU A 51 -8.09 -32.16 0.63
C LEU A 51 -7.07 -31.10 1.04
N PHE A 52 -5.94 -31.51 1.62
CA PHE A 52 -4.85 -30.60 1.98
C PHE A 52 -4.26 -29.89 0.75
N ALA A 53 -4.04 -30.63 -0.35
CA ALA A 53 -3.58 -30.05 -1.60
C ALA A 53 -4.59 -29.06 -2.20
N ILE A 54 -5.89 -29.35 -2.14
CA ILE A 54 -6.95 -28.42 -2.58
C ILE A 54 -6.90 -27.13 -1.76
N VAL A 55 -6.76 -27.21 -0.44
CA VAL A 55 -6.63 -26.03 0.43
C VAL A 55 -5.41 -25.19 0.04
N ILE A 56 -4.25 -25.82 -0.16
CA ILE A 56 -3.03 -25.12 -0.62
C ILE A 56 -3.27 -24.43 -1.97
N ILE A 57 -3.86 -25.14 -2.94
CA ILE A 57 -4.13 -24.58 -4.27
C ILE A 57 -5.07 -23.37 -4.16
N VAL A 58 -6.12 -23.44 -3.34
CA VAL A 58 -7.03 -22.31 -3.11
C VAL A 58 -6.28 -21.13 -2.47
N MET A 59 -5.42 -21.37 -1.48
CA MET A 59 -4.60 -20.32 -0.85
C MET A 59 -3.60 -19.68 -1.82
N MET A 60 -3.04 -20.45 -2.76
CA MET A 60 -2.12 -19.94 -3.78
C MET A 60 -2.86 -19.16 -4.88
N ARG A 61 -4.07 -19.57 -5.26
CA ARG A 61 -4.89 -18.88 -6.27
C ARG A 61 -5.53 -17.60 -5.76
N ASN A 62 -5.77 -17.51 -4.46
CA ASN A 62 -6.37 -16.33 -3.81
C ASN A 62 -5.33 -15.33 -3.30
N GLN A 63 -4.11 -15.34 -3.83
CA GLN A 63 -3.17 -14.25 -3.55
C GLN A 63 -3.69 -12.97 -4.19
N PRO A 64 -3.77 -11.85 -3.45
CA PRO A 64 -4.19 -10.58 -4.03
C PRO A 64 -3.21 -10.19 -5.15
N GLU A 65 -3.73 -9.83 -6.31
CA GLU A 65 -2.92 -9.21 -7.36
C GLU A 65 -2.30 -7.93 -6.77
N MET A 66 -0.98 -7.82 -6.84
CA MET A 66 -0.28 -6.64 -6.35
C MET A 66 -0.52 -5.49 -7.31
N TYR A 67 -0.82 -4.30 -6.79
CA TYR A 67 -0.97 -3.09 -7.60
C TYR A 67 0.36 -2.65 -8.22
N THR A 68 1.48 -2.84 -7.53
CA THR A 68 2.82 -2.70 -8.10
C THR A 68 3.59 -4.02 -8.05
N ASP A 69 4.34 -4.30 -9.12
CA ASP A 69 5.17 -5.49 -9.27
C ASP A 69 6.48 -5.42 -8.46
N ARG A 70 6.90 -4.20 -8.11
CA ARG A 70 8.12 -3.88 -7.35
C ARG A 70 7.90 -2.74 -6.37
N GLU A 71 8.94 -2.49 -5.56
CA GLU A 71 9.00 -1.32 -4.71
C GLU A 71 8.97 -0.03 -5.54
N VAL A 72 8.17 0.92 -5.08
CA VAL A 72 8.05 2.23 -5.68
C VAL A 72 8.53 3.30 -4.71
N HIS A 73 8.87 4.46 -5.28
CA HIS A 73 9.17 5.68 -4.55
C HIS A 73 8.63 6.83 -5.40
N TRP A 74 7.41 7.26 -5.11
CA TRP A 74 6.74 8.34 -5.83
C TRP A 74 6.57 9.54 -4.92
N HIS A 75 6.59 10.74 -5.50
CA HIS A 75 6.25 11.97 -4.80
C HIS A 75 5.06 12.67 -5.48
N ALA A 76 4.23 13.30 -4.66
CA ALA A 76 3.20 14.22 -5.11
C ALA A 76 3.18 15.45 -4.21
N LEU A 77 3.38 16.63 -4.80
CA LEU A 77 3.30 17.89 -4.08
C LEU A 77 1.84 18.21 -3.75
N ILE A 78 1.54 18.45 -2.48
CA ILE A 78 0.22 18.85 -2.02
C ILE A 78 0.22 20.37 -1.80
N ASP A 79 -0.54 21.10 -2.60
CA ASP A 79 -0.66 22.56 -2.52
C ASP A 79 -2.03 22.92 -1.95
N LEU A 80 -2.08 23.31 -0.66
CA LEU A 80 -3.31 23.75 -0.01
C LEU A 80 -3.42 25.27 -0.04
N ASN A 81 -4.51 25.77 -0.61
CA ASN A 81 -4.85 27.19 -0.60
C ASN A 81 -6.24 27.39 0.00
N ILE A 82 -6.31 28.08 1.13
CA ILE A 82 -7.54 28.37 1.87
C ILE A 82 -7.77 29.88 1.88
N CYS A 83 -8.83 30.35 1.24
CA CYS A 83 -9.18 31.76 1.09
C CYS A 83 -7.98 32.63 0.63
N GLY A 84 -7.29 32.19 -0.42
CA GLY A 84 -6.14 32.90 -1.00
C GLY A 84 -4.81 32.70 -0.25
N LYS A 85 -4.81 32.02 0.91
CA LYS A 85 -3.60 31.79 1.72
C LYS A 85 -3.10 30.37 1.55
N LYS A 86 -1.80 30.23 1.30
CA LYS A 86 -1.14 28.92 1.35
C LYS A 86 -1.12 28.39 2.78
N VAL A 87 -1.43 27.11 2.93
CA VAL A 87 -1.46 26.41 4.21
C VAL A 87 -0.55 25.19 4.10
N ASP A 88 0.29 24.95 5.10
CA ASP A 88 1.10 23.74 5.17
C ASP A 88 0.23 22.55 5.59
N LEU A 89 0.60 21.35 5.14
CA LEU A 89 -0.01 20.11 5.57
C LEU A 89 0.20 19.94 7.07
N PRO A 90 -0.87 19.92 7.87
CA PRO A 90 -0.75 19.69 9.29
C PRO A 90 -0.40 18.22 9.54
N CYS A 91 0.08 17.97 10.74
CA CYS A 91 0.30 16.62 11.24
C CYS A 91 -0.24 16.53 12.66
N GLU A 92 -1.49 16.10 12.81
CA GLU A 92 -2.05 15.87 14.14
C GLU A 92 -1.56 14.54 14.70
N ASN A 93 -1.41 13.55 13.82
CA ASN A 93 -0.94 12.21 14.15
C ASN A 93 0.49 12.03 13.62
N HIS A 94 1.47 12.47 14.40
CA HIS A 94 2.85 12.08 14.15
C HIS A 94 2.94 10.55 14.20
N GLY A 95 3.51 9.94 13.16
CA GLY A 95 3.91 8.55 13.29
C GLY A 95 4.99 8.48 14.36
N ASP A 96 4.92 7.52 15.28
CA ASP A 96 5.97 7.27 16.28
C ASP A 96 7.25 6.67 15.65
N GLY A 97 7.37 6.73 14.32
CA GLY A 97 8.40 6.06 13.53
C GLY A 97 9.32 7.03 12.81
N ILE A 98 10.42 6.46 12.31
CA ILE A 98 11.41 7.13 11.47
C ILE A 98 11.44 6.41 10.13
N VAL A 99 11.28 7.14 9.03
CA VAL A 99 11.46 6.65 7.66
C VAL A 99 12.58 7.47 7.04
N HIS A 100 13.55 6.80 6.41
CA HIS A 100 14.79 7.43 5.87
C HIS A 100 15.55 8.31 6.86
N GLY A 101 15.51 7.98 8.16
CA GLY A 101 16.19 8.77 9.19
C GLY A 101 15.47 10.06 9.58
N GLN A 102 14.27 10.32 9.05
CA GLN A 102 13.45 11.49 9.36
C GLN A 102 12.10 11.11 9.98
N GLN A 103 11.58 12.00 10.81
CA GLN A 103 10.21 11.88 11.31
C GLN A 103 9.25 12.07 10.14
N PHE A 104 8.14 11.33 10.16
CA PHE A 104 7.11 11.42 9.12
C PHE A 104 5.71 11.56 9.73
N CYS A 105 4.79 12.05 8.93
CA CYS A 105 3.37 12.04 9.23
C CYS A 105 2.61 11.14 8.25
N GLY A 106 1.73 10.29 8.75
CA GLY A 106 0.92 9.37 7.93
C GLY A 106 1.26 7.91 8.19
N ALA A 107 1.28 7.09 7.14
CA ALA A 107 1.63 5.67 7.22
C ALA A 107 2.96 5.41 6.52
N THR A 108 3.66 4.32 6.88
CA THR A 108 4.94 3.97 6.24
C THR A 108 4.83 3.92 4.71
N LEU A 109 3.75 3.36 4.16
CA LEU A 109 3.50 3.28 2.72
C LEU A 109 3.20 4.65 2.07
N MET A 110 2.59 5.59 2.80
CA MET A 110 2.25 6.91 2.31
C MET A 110 2.29 7.98 3.41
N HIS A 111 3.26 8.89 3.31
CA HIS A 111 3.58 9.87 4.36
C HIS A 111 4.12 11.19 3.82
N HIS A 112 4.33 12.19 4.67
CA HIS A 112 5.12 13.39 4.34
C HIS A 112 6.15 13.72 5.42
N HIS A 113 7.19 14.46 5.05
CA HIS A 113 8.26 14.90 5.96
C HIS A 113 8.15 16.40 6.30
N PHE A 114 6.91 16.88 6.55
CA PHE A 114 6.61 18.29 6.84
C PHE A 114 7.04 19.28 5.73
N ASP A 115 7.08 18.81 4.50
CA ASP A 115 7.55 19.54 3.31
C ASP A 115 6.45 19.68 2.23
N ASN A 116 5.20 19.45 2.62
CA ASN A 116 4.03 19.40 1.76
C ASN A 116 4.10 18.37 0.62
N THR A 117 5.02 17.40 0.69
CA THR A 117 5.17 16.37 -0.33
C THR A 117 4.69 15.03 0.21
N ALA A 118 3.70 14.43 -0.45
CA ALA A 118 3.29 13.07 -0.16
C ALA A 118 4.26 12.08 -0.84
N HIS A 119 4.96 11.30 -0.03
CA HIS A 119 5.83 10.19 -0.40
C HIS A 119 5.01 8.91 -0.41
N ILE A 120 5.17 8.09 -1.45
CA ILE A 120 4.60 6.76 -1.55
C ILE A 120 5.73 5.77 -1.77
N GLU A 121 5.92 4.85 -0.83
CA GLU A 121 7.14 4.06 -0.75
C GLU A 121 6.90 2.60 -0.38
N GLY A 122 7.47 1.69 -1.17
CA GLY A 122 7.38 0.24 -0.96
C GLY A 122 6.54 -0.49 -2.01
N VAL A 123 6.18 -1.74 -1.72
CA VAL A 123 5.32 -2.56 -2.60
C VAL A 123 3.85 -2.28 -2.28
N ILE A 124 3.08 -1.87 -3.29
CA ILE A 124 1.66 -1.58 -3.11
C ILE A 124 0.86 -2.84 -3.45
N VAL A 125 0.23 -3.44 -2.44
CA VAL A 125 -0.65 -4.59 -2.66
C VAL A 125 -2.02 -4.12 -3.15
N LYS A 126 -2.63 -3.14 -2.47
CA LYS A 126 -3.95 -2.60 -2.82
C LYS A 126 -3.82 -1.13 -3.19
N LYS A 127 -4.37 -0.75 -4.35
CA LYS A 127 -4.32 0.63 -4.84
C LYS A 127 -4.92 1.61 -3.84
N GLU A 128 -5.97 1.21 -3.13
CA GLU A 128 -6.69 2.05 -2.19
C GLU A 128 -5.84 2.40 -0.97
N ASP A 129 -4.76 1.66 -0.68
CA ASP A 129 -3.86 1.95 0.45
C ASP A 129 -3.05 3.24 0.26
N ILE A 130 -2.97 3.75 -0.98
CA ILE A 130 -2.31 5.01 -1.34
C ILE A 130 -3.28 6.07 -1.87
N ALA A 131 -4.58 5.92 -1.60
CA ALA A 131 -5.57 6.93 -1.95
C ALA A 131 -5.48 8.14 -1.00
N LEU A 132 -5.74 9.35 -1.52
CA LEU A 132 -5.66 10.58 -0.72
C LEU A 132 -6.57 10.55 0.51
N GLY A 133 -7.76 9.94 0.40
CA GLY A 133 -8.66 9.73 1.54
C GLY A 133 -7.96 9.06 2.71
N LYS A 134 -7.27 7.94 2.47
CA LYS A 134 -6.53 7.23 3.53
C LYS A 134 -5.35 8.03 4.05
N PHE A 135 -4.63 8.74 3.18
CA PHE A 135 -3.53 9.60 3.60
C PHE A 135 -3.99 10.69 4.57
N PHE A 136 -5.02 11.45 4.21
CA PHE A 136 -5.58 12.51 5.05
C PHE A 136 -6.16 11.97 6.36
N ASP A 137 -6.85 10.81 6.31
CA ASP A 137 -7.33 10.14 7.52
C ASP A 137 -6.16 9.79 8.47
N LYS A 138 -5.00 9.38 7.93
CA LYS A 138 -3.82 9.02 8.72
C LYS A 138 -3.14 10.21 9.36
N ILE A 139 -3.06 11.36 8.68
CA ILE A 139 -2.46 12.59 9.25
C ILE A 139 -3.45 13.38 10.13
N GLY A 140 -4.69 12.91 10.26
CA GLY A 140 -5.72 13.50 11.12
C GLY A 140 -6.49 14.66 10.49
N VAL A 141 -6.44 14.80 9.16
CA VAL A 141 -7.06 15.92 8.45
C VAL A 141 -8.43 15.51 7.92
N PRO A 142 -9.52 16.21 8.31
CA PRO A 142 -10.81 16.02 7.66
C PRO A 142 -10.71 16.31 6.16
N PHE A 143 -11.04 15.32 5.33
CA PHE A 143 -10.95 15.43 3.88
C PHE A 143 -12.10 14.70 3.18
N ASP A 144 -12.87 15.42 2.38
CA ASP A 144 -13.96 14.90 1.56
C ASP A 144 -14.18 15.81 0.33
N ARG A 145 -15.16 15.50 -0.51
CA ARG A 145 -15.54 16.27 -1.69
C ARG A 145 -15.93 17.72 -1.39
N ASP A 146 -16.49 17.96 -0.21
CA ASP A 146 -16.97 19.28 0.22
C ASP A 146 -16.22 19.81 1.44
N LYS A 147 -15.12 19.17 1.86
CA LYS A 147 -14.45 19.49 3.12
C LYS A 147 -12.94 19.25 3.07
N ILE A 148 -12.16 20.19 3.60
CA ILE A 148 -10.72 20.04 3.87
C ILE A 148 -10.36 20.83 5.13
N LEU A 149 -9.56 20.24 6.03
CA LEU A 149 -9.23 20.86 7.32
C LEU A 149 -10.51 21.24 8.10
N ASP A 150 -10.62 22.51 8.50
CA ASP A 150 -11.78 23.10 9.17
C ASP A 150 -12.81 23.70 8.20
N LYS A 151 -12.55 23.69 6.87
CA LYS A 151 -13.41 24.31 5.86
C LYS A 151 -14.35 23.32 5.21
N LYS A 152 -15.61 23.72 5.08
CA LYS A 152 -16.66 23.02 4.34
C LYS A 152 -17.28 23.96 3.29
N ASN A 153 -17.72 23.42 2.16
CA ASN A 153 -18.47 24.19 1.16
C ASN A 153 -19.63 24.95 1.81
N GLY A 154 -19.72 26.24 1.51
CA GLY A 154 -20.66 27.19 2.13
C GLY A 154 -20.05 28.01 3.27
N ASP A 155 -18.95 27.58 3.88
CA ASP A 155 -18.21 28.40 4.85
C ASP A 155 -17.64 29.65 4.18
N LEU A 156 -17.55 30.75 4.92
CA LEU A 156 -17.16 32.04 4.35
C LEU A 156 -15.64 32.13 4.06
N CYS A 157 -15.29 32.56 2.85
CA CYS A 157 -14.01 33.19 2.51
C CYS A 157 -14.28 34.66 2.18
N ASP A 158 -13.63 35.58 2.89
CA ASP A 158 -13.73 37.02 2.64
C ASP A 158 -15.19 37.53 2.56
N GLY A 159 -16.04 36.98 3.43
CA GLY A 159 -17.47 37.33 3.52
C GLY A 159 -18.37 36.68 2.45
N GLN A 160 -17.82 35.86 1.56
CA GLN A 160 -18.57 35.13 0.53
C GLN A 160 -18.55 33.61 0.79
N PRO A 161 -19.64 32.87 0.50
CA PRO A 161 -19.63 31.41 0.60
C PRO A 161 -18.53 30.81 -0.27
N GLY A 162 -17.69 29.96 0.32
CA GLY A 162 -16.57 29.30 -0.33
C GLY A 162 -16.92 27.93 -0.89
N VAL A 163 -16.11 27.46 -1.85
CA VAL A 163 -16.19 26.15 -2.46
C VAL A 163 -14.80 25.52 -2.56
N LEU A 164 -14.71 24.25 -2.19
CA LEU A 164 -13.54 23.41 -2.33
C LEU A 164 -13.44 22.88 -3.76
N LYS A 165 -12.24 22.99 -4.34
CA LYS A 165 -11.89 22.44 -5.65
C LYS A 165 -10.59 21.66 -5.54
N MET A 166 -10.49 20.55 -6.26
CA MET A 166 -9.26 19.78 -6.40
C MET A 166 -8.77 19.86 -7.85
N TYR A 167 -7.47 20.04 -8.01
CA TYR A 167 -6.78 20.01 -9.29
C TYR A 167 -5.59 19.08 -9.22
N VAL A 168 -5.31 18.38 -10.30
CA VAL A 168 -4.09 17.60 -10.49
C VAL A 168 -3.41 18.13 -11.73
N ASN A 169 -2.21 18.69 -11.57
CA ASN A 169 -1.48 19.35 -12.66
C ASN A 169 -2.34 20.39 -13.40
N ASN A 170 -3.05 21.21 -12.62
CA ASN A 170 -4.01 22.23 -13.08
C ASN A 170 -5.24 21.70 -13.83
N GLN A 171 -5.45 20.37 -13.89
CA GLN A 171 -6.68 19.79 -14.42
C GLN A 171 -7.68 19.54 -13.29
N PRO A 172 -8.95 19.97 -13.40
CA PRO A 172 -9.95 19.76 -12.35
C PRO A 172 -10.21 18.27 -12.14
N ARG A 173 -10.49 17.91 -10.89
CA ARG A 173 -10.80 16.54 -10.45
C ARG A 173 -11.97 16.52 -9.48
N ASP A 174 -12.74 15.44 -9.49
CA ASP A 174 -13.88 15.21 -8.60
C ASP A 174 -13.79 13.89 -7.81
N ASP A 175 -12.75 13.10 -8.05
CA ASP A 175 -12.46 11.83 -7.38
C ASP A 175 -11.69 12.02 -6.07
N PHE A 176 -12.05 13.04 -5.26
CA PHE A 176 -11.33 13.49 -4.05
C PHE A 176 -10.69 12.37 -3.21
N ARG A 177 -11.48 11.66 -2.42
CA ARG A 177 -10.98 10.64 -1.49
C ARG A 177 -10.37 9.44 -2.21
N ASP A 178 -10.84 9.15 -3.42
CA ASP A 178 -10.47 7.99 -4.22
C ASP A 178 -9.27 8.26 -5.14
N TYR A 179 -8.78 9.50 -5.20
CA TYR A 179 -7.68 9.86 -6.07
C TYR A 179 -6.40 9.18 -5.60
N ILE A 180 -5.72 8.52 -6.55
CA ILE A 180 -4.46 7.83 -6.34
C ILE A 180 -3.36 8.59 -7.09
N PRO A 181 -2.37 9.14 -6.38
CA PRO A 181 -1.22 9.77 -7.01
C PRO A 181 -0.53 8.81 -7.98
N LEU A 182 -0.06 9.35 -9.11
CA LEU A 182 0.53 8.55 -10.18
C LEU A 182 2.05 8.66 -10.14
N SER A 183 2.72 7.56 -10.49
CA SER A 183 4.14 7.59 -10.79
C SER A 183 4.40 8.59 -11.92
N THR A 184 5.25 9.59 -11.67
CA THR A 184 5.79 10.42 -12.74
C THR A 184 7.29 10.12 -12.87
N PRO A 185 7.82 10.00 -14.10
CA PRO A 185 9.24 9.69 -14.33
C PRO A 185 10.21 10.65 -13.62
N ASP A 186 9.77 11.89 -13.38
CA ASP A 186 10.60 12.94 -12.80
C ASP A 186 10.37 13.15 -11.30
N ALA A 187 9.55 12.31 -10.66
CA ALA A 187 9.13 12.32 -9.25
C ALA A 187 8.48 13.63 -8.75
N ARG A 188 8.78 14.80 -9.32
CA ARG A 188 8.42 16.13 -8.82
C ARG A 188 7.29 16.81 -9.60
N ARG A 189 6.73 16.15 -10.61
CA ARG A 189 5.82 16.82 -11.56
C ARG A 189 4.36 16.74 -11.17
N GLN A 190 3.96 15.84 -10.28
CA GLN A 190 2.57 15.78 -9.85
C GLN A 190 2.31 16.80 -8.74
N VAL A 191 1.44 17.76 -9.04
CA VAL A 191 0.94 18.73 -8.06
C VAL A 191 -0.55 18.46 -7.87
N VAL A 192 -0.92 18.04 -6.67
CA VAL A 192 -2.31 17.95 -6.22
C VAL A 192 -2.62 19.23 -5.46
N LYS A 193 -3.43 20.08 -6.06
CA LYS A 193 -3.79 21.39 -5.53
C LYS A 193 -5.22 21.37 -5.01
N PHE A 194 -5.41 21.80 -3.78
CA PHE A 194 -6.71 22.02 -3.18
C PHE A 194 -6.91 23.51 -2.98
N VAL A 195 -8.04 24.03 -3.47
CA VAL A 195 -8.37 25.46 -3.37
C VAL A 195 -9.75 25.59 -2.74
N PHE A 196 -9.82 26.26 -1.58
CA PHE A 196 -11.07 26.70 -0.98
C PHE A 196 -11.20 28.21 -1.21
N GLU A 197 -12.09 28.63 -2.11
CA GLU A 197 -12.22 30.01 -2.57
C GLU A 197 -13.69 30.42 -2.74
N PRO A 198 -14.03 31.74 -2.80
CA PRO A 198 -15.39 32.20 -3.00
C PRO A 198 -16.11 31.56 -4.20
N GLN A 199 -17.40 31.25 -4.02
CA GLN A 199 -18.27 30.71 -5.05
C GLN A 199 -18.51 31.78 -6.13
N GLY A 200 -17.79 31.66 -7.25
CA GLY A 200 -17.73 32.68 -8.30
C GLY A 200 -16.30 32.99 -8.77
N GLY A 201 -15.30 32.42 -8.08
CA GLY A 201 -13.90 32.81 -8.23
C GLY A 201 -13.64 34.08 -7.44
N MET A 202 -12.38 34.31 -7.03
CA MET A 202 -12.03 35.63 -6.52
C MET A 202 -12.40 36.67 -7.60
N PRO A 203 -13.10 37.77 -7.27
CA PRO A 203 -13.11 38.92 -8.17
C PRO A 203 -11.65 39.20 -8.45
N ALA A 204 -11.25 39.14 -9.73
CA ALA A 204 -9.90 39.46 -10.14
C ALA A 204 -9.53 40.74 -9.39
N LEU A 205 -8.47 40.70 -8.58
CA LEU A 205 -7.96 41.88 -7.88
C LEU A 205 -7.96 42.99 -8.92
N GLU A 206 -8.92 43.91 -8.81
CA GLU A 206 -8.88 45.14 -9.57
C GLU A 206 -7.57 45.73 -9.11
N THR A 207 -6.56 45.67 -9.98
CA THR A 207 -5.35 46.44 -9.84
C THR A 207 -5.85 47.87 -9.74
N SER A 208 -5.99 48.35 -8.51
CA SER A 208 -6.26 49.75 -8.27
C SER A 208 -5.04 50.44 -8.85
N ASN A 209 -5.24 51.00 -10.04
CA ASN A 209 -4.33 51.96 -10.63
C ASN A 209 -4.37 53.17 -9.69
N ALA A 210 -3.68 53.05 -8.56
CA ALA A 210 -3.22 54.18 -7.81
C ALA A 210 -2.27 54.91 -8.76
N ASN A 211 -2.78 55.98 -9.37
CA ASN A 211 -1.98 57.02 -9.97
C ASN A 211 -0.98 57.48 -8.90
N VAL A 212 0.20 56.88 -8.88
CA VAL A 212 1.37 57.42 -8.22
C VAL A 212 1.81 58.56 -9.11
N THR A 213 1.36 59.76 -8.75
CA THR A 213 1.94 61.01 -9.23
C THR A 213 3.40 61.00 -8.79
N GLU A 214 4.32 60.75 -9.73
CA GLU A 214 5.75 60.96 -9.55
C GLU A 214 5.99 62.44 -9.25
N THR A 215 6.29 62.76 -7.99
CA THR A 215 7.06 63.95 -7.64
C THR A 215 8.53 63.57 -7.68
N GLU A 216 9.22 64.05 -8.71
CA GLU A 216 10.67 64.06 -8.81
C GLU A 216 11.24 64.91 -7.67
N GLU A 217 11.86 64.28 -6.68
CA GLU A 217 12.77 64.94 -5.74
C GLU A 217 14.16 64.30 -5.89
N SER A 218 15.04 65.08 -6.50
CA SER A 218 16.46 64.78 -6.70
C SER A 218 17.16 64.65 -5.34
N ILE A 219 17.68 63.46 -5.02
CA ILE A 219 18.61 63.27 -3.92
C ILE A 219 19.99 62.90 -4.46
N GLU A 220 20.91 63.76 -4.06
CA GLU A 220 22.33 63.87 -4.28
C GLU A 220 23.09 62.59 -3.89
N THR A 221 23.99 62.18 -4.78
CA THR A 221 24.92 61.06 -4.63
C THR A 221 25.95 61.35 -3.55
N ASN A 222 26.13 60.43 -2.60
CA ASN A 222 27.37 60.34 -1.85
C ASN A 222 27.96 58.94 -1.96
N GLU A 223 29.13 58.89 -2.59
CA GLU A 223 30.01 57.76 -2.69
C GLU A 223 30.52 57.35 -1.31
N THR A 224 30.52 56.07 -0.98
CA THR A 224 31.59 55.53 -0.12
C THR A 224 31.85 54.08 -0.48
N GLU A 225 33.08 53.84 -0.93
CA GLU A 225 33.73 52.56 -1.13
C GLU A 225 33.66 51.68 0.13
N GLN A 226 33.38 50.39 -0.03
CA GLN A 226 34.17 49.37 0.66
C GLN A 226 34.10 48.02 -0.06
N THR A 227 35.13 47.79 -0.86
CA THR A 227 35.54 46.48 -1.37
C THR A 227 35.98 45.59 -0.20
N SER A 228 35.35 44.42 -0.04
CA SER A 228 35.98 43.30 0.63
C SER A 228 35.76 42.01 -0.15
N SER A 229 36.88 41.54 -0.66
CA SER A 229 37.15 40.31 -1.38
C SER A 229 36.76 39.06 -0.58
N SER A 230 35.99 38.16 -1.19
CA SER A 230 36.13 36.73 -0.90
C SER A 230 35.97 35.91 -2.18
N ARG A 231 37.12 35.36 -2.60
CA ARG A 231 37.29 34.28 -3.56
C ARG A 231 36.39 33.09 -3.20
N LEU A 232 35.77 32.49 -4.21
CA LEU A 232 35.70 31.03 -4.37
C LEU A 232 35.64 30.71 -5.87
N THR A 233 36.79 30.32 -6.42
CA THR A 233 36.92 29.71 -7.75
C THR A 233 36.67 28.20 -7.65
N GLU A 234 35.82 27.73 -8.56
CA GLU A 234 35.90 26.49 -9.35
C GLU A 234 36.58 25.25 -8.74
N ASN A 235 35.87 24.12 -8.75
CA ASN A 235 36.31 23.01 -9.58
C ASN A 235 35.15 22.08 -9.96
N ALA A 236 35.01 21.91 -11.27
CA ALA A 236 34.23 20.88 -11.91
C ALA A 236 34.85 19.50 -11.63
N SER A 237 34.00 18.48 -11.47
CA SER A 237 34.38 17.10 -11.79
C SER A 237 33.25 16.46 -12.56
N THR A 238 33.50 16.32 -13.86
CA THR A 238 32.76 15.50 -14.82
C THR A 238 33.36 14.11 -14.84
N GLU A 239 32.57 13.10 -14.46
CA GLU A 239 32.72 11.70 -14.89
C GLU A 239 31.27 11.28 -15.23
N ASN A 240 30.83 10.98 -16.47
CA ASN A 240 31.37 10.21 -17.58
C ASN A 240 31.73 8.75 -17.22
N LEU A 241 30.70 7.94 -17.00
CA LEU A 241 30.72 6.48 -17.21
C LEU A 241 29.39 6.11 -17.92
N SER A 242 29.41 5.98 -19.24
CA SER A 242 29.55 4.72 -20.00
C SER A 242 28.25 3.91 -20.11
N THR A 243 27.56 4.18 -21.21
CA THR A 243 26.68 3.27 -21.98
C THR A 243 27.41 2.01 -22.46
N GLU A 244 26.63 1.00 -22.89
CA GLU A 244 26.97 -0.38 -23.33
C GLU A 244 27.05 -1.38 -22.16
N ILE A 245 26.28 -2.47 -22.10
CA ILE A 245 26.14 -3.62 -23.02
C ILE A 245 24.77 -4.29 -22.71
N LEU A 246 23.83 -4.38 -23.67
CA LEU A 246 23.59 -5.48 -24.62
C LEU A 246 22.97 -6.76 -24.03
N GLU A 247 21.76 -7.05 -24.54
CA GLU A 247 21.16 -8.35 -24.88
C GLU A 247 21.67 -9.63 -24.18
N ARG A 248 20.75 -10.35 -23.52
CA ARG A 248 20.44 -11.77 -23.78
C ARG A 248 19.31 -12.30 -22.88
N VAL A 249 18.30 -12.85 -23.56
CA VAL A 249 17.34 -13.91 -23.16
C VAL A 249 16.33 -13.58 -22.08
#